data_AF-A0A4P8PYJ5-F1
#
_entry.id   AF-A0A4P8PYJ5-F1
#
_cell.length_a   1.000
_cell.length_b   1.000
_cell.length_c   1.000
_cell.angle_alpha   90.00
_cell.angle_beta   90.00
_cell.angle_gamma   90.00
#
_symmetry.space_group_name_H-M   'P 1'
#
loop_
_entity.id
_entity.type
_entity.pdbx_description
1 polymer ?
#
loop_
_entity_poly.entity_id
_entity_poly.type
_entity_poly.pdbx_seq_one_letter_code
_entity_poly.pdbx_strand_id
1 'polypeptide(L)'
;MVRRRVVMVGIGDRVLPGASSAVRFGRERVRAVRERAGTLRSVWRRRRFYATHPSRAADPDIRARENAFFRLAVAVISDNERIETSIEYAERADTAQGRRDARGDAVAARHEAKRAFPLLAGALESEIAGTSSAEVVAAARELVECIGQYLRGNTVSAYLHPADALADLHSELYDQSASARRREGSGPRVRTDRAGAVNDESAD
;
A
#
# COMPACT_ATOMS: atom_id res chain seq x y z
N MET A 1 73.28 -50.42 -37.36
CA MET A 1 72.50 -49.27 -37.88
C MET A 1 71.20 -49.14 -37.09
N VAL A 2 70.94 -47.94 -36.60
CA VAL A 2 70.04 -47.60 -35.49
C VAL A 2 68.56 -47.69 -35.89
N ARG A 3 67.77 -48.48 -35.16
CA ARG A 3 66.30 -48.51 -35.26
C ARG A 3 65.72 -47.31 -34.52
N ARG A 4 65.18 -46.32 -35.26
CA ARG A 4 64.42 -45.19 -34.70
C ARG A 4 63.08 -45.70 -34.15
N ARG A 5 62.92 -45.64 -32.83
CA ARG A 5 61.63 -45.77 -32.14
C ARG A 5 60.94 -44.40 -32.16
N VAL A 6 59.80 -44.31 -32.83
CA VAL A 6 58.90 -43.15 -32.76
C VAL A 6 58.18 -43.23 -31.41
N VAL A 7 58.41 -42.25 -30.54
CA VAL A 7 57.65 -42.07 -29.31
C VAL A 7 56.47 -41.16 -29.65
N MET A 8 55.25 -41.70 -29.63
CA MET A 8 54.04 -40.88 -29.62
C MET A 8 53.97 -40.14 -28.28
N VAL A 9 54.14 -38.82 -28.32
CA VAL A 9 53.86 -37.94 -27.19
C VAL A 9 52.33 -37.81 -27.10
N GLY A 10 51.76 -38.36 -26.04
CA GLY A 10 50.36 -38.23 -25.71
C GLY A 10 49.97 -36.76 -25.58
N ILE A 11 48.80 -36.43 -26.13
CA ILE A 11 48.11 -35.15 -25.92
C ILE A 11 47.73 -35.11 -24.44
N GLY A 12 48.65 -34.58 -23.62
CA GLY A 12 48.38 -34.25 -22.23
C GLY A 12 47.38 -33.11 -22.19
N ASP A 13 46.20 -33.39 -21.64
CA ASP A 13 45.18 -32.43 -21.24
C ASP A 13 45.83 -31.27 -20.45
N ARG A 14 46.05 -30.16 -21.13
CA ARG A 14 46.27 -28.86 -20.49
C ARG A 14 44.93 -28.34 -19.99
N VAL A 15 44.51 -28.79 -18.80
CA VAL A 15 43.48 -28.08 -18.05
C VAL A 15 44.06 -26.74 -17.63
N LEU A 16 43.71 -25.70 -18.38
CA LEU A 16 44.12 -24.33 -18.13
C LEU A 16 43.64 -23.88 -16.73
N PRO A 17 44.53 -23.41 -15.84
CA PRO A 17 44.18 -22.95 -14.49
C PRO A 17 43.24 -21.72 -14.47
N GLY A 18 42.97 -21.09 -15.62
CA GLY A 18 42.01 -19.99 -15.77
C GLY A 18 40.54 -20.40 -15.84
N ALA A 19 40.22 -21.66 -16.16
CA ALA A 19 38.83 -22.11 -16.32
C ALA A 19 38.06 -22.17 -14.98
N SER A 20 38.75 -22.53 -13.89
CA SER A 20 38.14 -22.61 -12.55
C SER A 20 37.77 -21.23 -11.98
N SER A 21 38.62 -20.21 -12.21
CA SER A 21 38.37 -18.81 -11.86
C SER A 21 37.18 -18.23 -12.63
N ALA A 22 37.15 -18.40 -13.95
CA ALA A 22 36.07 -17.89 -14.80
C ALA A 22 34.71 -18.53 -14.49
N VAL A 23 34.68 -19.84 -14.19
CA VAL A 23 33.46 -20.55 -13.79
C VAL A 23 32.98 -20.08 -12.41
N ARG A 24 33.88 -19.81 -11.46
CA ARG A 24 33.54 -19.28 -10.14
C ARG A 24 33.03 -17.83 -10.22
N PHE A 25 33.68 -16.97 -10.99
CA PHE A 25 33.23 -15.60 -11.27
C PHE A 25 31.88 -15.58 -11.99
N GLY A 26 31.65 -16.52 -12.92
CA GLY A 26 30.37 -16.70 -13.59
C GLY A 26 29.26 -17.13 -12.62
N ARG A 27 29.54 -18.06 -11.71
CA ARG A 27 28.59 -18.49 -10.65
C ARG A 27 28.27 -17.36 -9.68
N GLU A 28 29.26 -16.55 -9.28
CA GLU A 28 29.07 -15.39 -8.40
C GLU A 28 28.25 -14.28 -9.08
N ARG A 29 28.50 -13.99 -10.37
CA ARG A 29 27.67 -13.04 -11.15
C ARG A 29 26.24 -13.53 -11.31
N VAL A 30 26.03 -14.82 -11.63
CA VAL A 30 24.68 -15.41 -11.74
C VAL A 30 23.96 -15.38 -10.40
N ARG A 31 24.66 -15.62 -9.29
CA ARG A 31 24.10 -15.51 -7.93
C ARG A 31 23.72 -14.06 -7.60
N ALA A 32 24.59 -13.09 -7.84
CA ALA A 32 24.31 -11.67 -7.62
C ALA A 32 23.14 -11.16 -8.48
N VAL A 33 23.05 -11.59 -9.74
CA VAL A 33 21.91 -11.28 -10.62
C VAL A 33 20.62 -11.91 -10.10
N ARG A 34 20.66 -13.17 -9.62
CA ARG A 34 19.49 -13.83 -9.02
C ARG A 34 19.04 -13.19 -7.72
N GLU A 35 19.97 -12.80 -6.85
CA GLU A 35 19.69 -12.09 -5.61
C GLU A 35 19.06 -10.72 -5.91
N ARG A 36 19.61 -9.97 -6.88
CA ARG A 36 19.04 -8.70 -7.34
C ARG A 36 17.67 -8.86 -8.00
N ALA A 37 17.45 -9.93 -8.76
CA ALA A 37 16.14 -10.25 -9.32
C ALA A 37 15.12 -10.69 -8.24
N GLY A 38 15.60 -11.29 -7.14
CA GLY A 38 14.80 -11.63 -5.96
C GLY A 38 14.39 -10.39 -5.17
N THR A 39 15.30 -9.45 -4.96
CA THR A 39 15.01 -8.17 -4.28
C THR A 39 14.10 -7.29 -5.11
N LEU A 40 14.30 -7.17 -6.42
CA LEU A 40 13.39 -6.44 -7.31
C LEU A 40 11.98 -7.05 -7.32
N ARG A 41 11.87 -8.39 -7.36
CA ARG A 41 10.58 -9.07 -7.24
C ARG A 41 9.91 -8.84 -5.89
N SER A 42 10.67 -8.83 -4.78
CA SER A 42 10.10 -8.58 -3.45
C SER A 42 9.67 -7.13 -3.25
N VAL A 43 10.39 -6.16 -3.83
CA VAL A 43 10.01 -4.74 -3.84
C VAL A 43 8.76 -4.54 -4.70
N TRP A 44 8.70 -5.12 -5.89
CA TRP A 44 7.54 -5.03 -6.77
C TRP A 44 6.30 -5.68 -6.14
N ARG A 45 6.45 -6.88 -5.56
CA ARG A 45 5.35 -7.55 -4.82
C ARG A 45 4.88 -6.69 -3.63
N ARG A 46 5.80 -6.08 -2.87
CA ARG A 46 5.43 -5.16 -1.78
C ARG A 46 4.69 -3.93 -2.30
N ARG A 47 5.19 -3.28 -3.36
CA ARG A 47 4.51 -2.11 -3.96
C ARG A 47 3.09 -2.47 -4.42
N ARG A 48 2.93 -3.59 -5.11
CA ARG A 48 1.62 -4.06 -5.59
C ARG A 48 0.68 -4.48 -4.44
N PHE A 49 1.25 -5.05 -3.38
CA PHE A 49 0.49 -5.37 -2.17
C PHE A 49 -0.01 -4.11 -1.47
N TYR A 50 0.85 -3.12 -1.20
CA TYR A 50 0.44 -1.88 -0.53
C TYR A 50 -0.37 -0.93 -1.41
N ALA A 51 -0.38 -1.11 -2.73
CA ALA A 51 -1.35 -0.45 -3.61
C ALA A 51 -2.79 -0.97 -3.38
N THR A 52 -2.94 -2.19 -2.87
CA THR A 52 -4.26 -2.84 -2.67
C THR A 52 -4.63 -3.03 -1.21
N HIS A 53 -3.63 -3.01 -0.31
CA HIS A 53 -3.75 -3.22 1.12
C HIS A 53 -2.82 -2.23 1.84
N PRO A 54 -3.15 -0.93 1.84
CA PRO A 54 -2.23 0.12 2.31
C PRO A 54 -1.97 0.10 3.81
N SER A 55 -2.89 -0.45 4.62
CA SER A 55 -2.79 -0.37 6.08
C SER A 55 -1.50 -1.00 6.60
N ARG A 56 -0.82 -0.24 7.47
CA ARG A 56 0.39 -0.64 8.20
C ARG A 56 0.17 -0.74 9.70
N ALA A 57 -1.07 -0.92 10.15
CA ALA A 57 -1.42 -1.03 11.55
C ALA A 57 -0.62 -2.17 12.21
N ALA A 58 -0.09 -1.91 13.41
CA ALA A 58 0.70 -2.92 14.14
C ALA A 58 -0.17 -4.15 14.46
N ASP A 59 -1.41 -3.89 14.91
CA ASP A 59 -2.42 -4.91 15.15
C ASP A 59 -2.93 -5.52 13.81
N PRO A 60 -2.84 -6.85 13.63
CA PRO A 60 -3.31 -7.52 12.41
C PRO A 60 -4.83 -7.41 12.19
N ASP A 61 -5.64 -7.34 13.24
CA ASP A 61 -7.11 -7.27 13.12
C ASP A 61 -7.55 -5.88 12.67
N ILE A 62 -6.95 -4.82 13.23
CA ILE A 62 -7.15 -3.44 12.76
C ILE A 62 -6.72 -3.34 11.29
N ARG A 63 -5.56 -3.90 10.94
CA ARG A 63 -5.05 -3.90 9.57
C ARG A 63 -6.01 -4.58 8.59
N ALA A 64 -6.63 -5.69 8.99
CA ALA A 64 -7.58 -6.40 8.16
C ALA A 64 -8.85 -5.56 7.91
N ARG A 65 -9.39 -4.92 8.96
CA ARG A 65 -10.56 -4.04 8.88
C ARG A 65 -10.29 -2.81 8.02
N GLU A 66 -9.19 -2.11 8.26
CA GLU A 66 -8.79 -0.94 7.47
C GLU A 66 -8.61 -1.27 5.99
N ASN A 67 -7.99 -2.41 5.67
CA ASN A 67 -7.85 -2.84 4.28
C ASN A 67 -9.19 -3.26 3.67
N ALA A 68 -10.12 -3.84 4.45
CA ALA A 68 -11.46 -4.16 3.98
C ALA A 68 -12.24 -2.87 3.65
N PHE A 69 -12.21 -1.89 4.55
CA PHE A 69 -12.79 -0.56 4.36
C PHE A 69 -12.20 0.12 3.11
N PHE A 70 -10.87 0.14 2.97
CA PHE A 70 -10.20 0.74 1.81
C PHE A 70 -10.67 0.10 0.48
N ARG A 71 -10.83 -1.23 0.42
CA ARG A 71 -11.34 -1.90 -0.79
C ARG A 71 -12.78 -1.53 -1.10
N LEU A 72 -13.64 -1.37 -0.09
CA LEU A 72 -15.00 -0.88 -0.28
C LEU A 72 -14.98 0.54 -0.84
N ALA A 73 -14.12 1.41 -0.31
CA ALA A 73 -13.96 2.78 -0.78
C ALA A 73 -13.50 2.84 -2.24
N VAL A 74 -12.50 2.04 -2.61
CA VAL A 74 -12.01 1.91 -4.00
C VAL A 74 -13.14 1.50 -4.94
N ALA A 75 -13.99 0.54 -4.55
CA ALA A 75 -15.10 0.10 -5.39
C ALA A 75 -16.11 1.24 -5.65
N VAL A 76 -16.50 1.96 -4.60
CA VAL A 76 -17.43 3.10 -4.73
C VAL A 76 -16.85 4.22 -5.59
N ILE A 77 -15.54 4.49 -5.45
CA ILE A 77 -14.87 5.52 -6.27
C ILE A 77 -14.74 5.07 -7.72
N SER A 78 -14.46 3.80 -7.98
CA SER A 78 -14.43 3.28 -9.34
C SER A 78 -15.78 3.46 -10.04
N ASP A 79 -16.88 3.30 -9.32
CA ASP A 79 -18.22 3.61 -9.85
C ASP A 79 -18.38 5.13 -10.09
N ASN A 80 -17.87 6.01 -9.22
CA ASN A 80 -17.89 7.45 -9.45
C ASN A 80 -17.09 7.85 -10.70
N GLU A 81 -15.87 7.35 -10.86
CA GLU A 81 -15.03 7.60 -12.05
C GLU A 81 -15.71 7.07 -13.32
N ARG A 82 -16.43 5.94 -13.22
CA ARG A 82 -17.22 5.39 -14.33
C ARG A 82 -18.39 6.31 -14.70
N ILE A 83 -19.05 6.96 -13.73
CA ILE A 83 -20.07 7.98 -14.01
C ILE A 83 -19.47 9.11 -14.82
N GLU A 84 -18.34 9.67 -14.39
CA GLU A 84 -17.66 10.78 -15.07
C GLU A 84 -17.25 10.41 -16.49
N THR A 85 -16.56 9.28 -16.64
CA THR A 85 -16.09 8.76 -17.93
C THR A 85 -17.28 8.54 -18.88
N SER A 86 -18.39 8.01 -18.37
CA SER A 86 -19.58 7.74 -19.19
C SER A 86 -20.31 9.02 -19.60
N ILE A 87 -20.34 10.04 -18.73
CA ILE A 87 -20.87 11.37 -19.07
C ILE A 87 -20.01 12.03 -20.14
N GLU A 88 -18.69 12.04 -19.95
CA GLU A 88 -17.72 12.59 -20.90
C GLU A 88 -17.82 11.88 -22.27
N TYR A 89 -17.95 10.56 -22.27
CA TYR A 89 -18.15 9.79 -23.49
C TYR A 89 -19.50 10.12 -24.16
N ALA A 90 -20.57 10.31 -23.39
CA ALA A 90 -21.87 10.72 -23.92
C ALA A 90 -21.84 12.11 -24.59
N GLU A 91 -20.96 13.01 -24.15
CA GLU A 91 -20.77 14.33 -24.76
C GLU A 91 -19.97 14.25 -26.06
N ARG A 92 -19.01 13.33 -26.15
CA ARG A 92 -18.12 13.16 -27.31
C ARG A 92 -18.61 12.17 -28.35
N ALA A 93 -19.59 11.33 -28.05
CA ALA A 93 -20.02 10.27 -28.95
C ALA A 93 -20.73 10.82 -30.20
N ASP A 94 -20.25 10.39 -31.38
CA ASP A 94 -20.76 10.83 -32.69
C ASP A 94 -22.18 10.33 -32.97
N THR A 95 -22.53 9.13 -32.50
CA THR A 95 -23.82 8.50 -32.78
C THR A 95 -24.86 8.74 -31.68
N ALA A 96 -26.12 8.89 -32.06
CA ALA A 96 -27.22 9.00 -31.08
C ALA A 96 -27.35 7.75 -30.20
N GLN A 97 -27.02 6.57 -30.73
CA GLN A 97 -27.02 5.33 -29.95
C GLN A 97 -25.90 5.32 -28.92
N GLY A 98 -24.67 5.68 -29.30
CA GLY A 98 -23.54 5.78 -28.36
C GLY A 98 -23.82 6.75 -27.21
N ARG A 99 -24.46 7.89 -27.49
CA ARG A 99 -24.89 8.84 -26.44
C ARG A 99 -25.93 8.25 -25.49
N ARG A 100 -26.85 7.41 -25.98
CA ARG A 100 -27.86 6.73 -25.15
C ARG A 100 -27.23 5.67 -24.25
N ASP A 101 -26.37 4.84 -24.83
CA ASP A 101 -25.70 3.75 -24.10
C ASP A 101 -24.84 4.32 -22.97
N ALA A 102 -24.04 5.34 -23.28
CA ALA A 102 -23.20 6.03 -22.30
C ALA A 102 -23.99 6.66 -21.15
N ARG A 103 -25.14 7.28 -21.44
CA ARG A 103 -26.04 7.79 -20.39
C ARG A 103 -26.64 6.66 -19.57
N GLY A 104 -26.98 5.54 -20.20
CA GLY A 104 -27.44 4.32 -19.52
C GLY A 104 -26.39 3.79 -18.55
N ASP A 105 -25.13 3.71 -18.98
CA ASP A 105 -24.00 3.30 -18.14
C ASP A 105 -23.77 4.25 -16.97
N ALA A 106 -23.82 5.57 -17.20
CA ALA A 106 -23.69 6.57 -16.13
C ALA A 106 -24.81 6.41 -15.08
N VAL A 107 -26.04 6.15 -15.50
CA VAL A 107 -27.18 5.91 -14.60
C VAL A 107 -26.98 4.62 -13.83
N ALA A 108 -26.57 3.53 -14.48
CA ALA A 108 -26.31 2.25 -13.83
C ALA A 108 -25.20 2.36 -12.76
N ALA A 109 -24.06 2.96 -13.12
CA ALA A 109 -22.94 3.20 -12.19
C ALA A 109 -23.37 4.06 -11.00
N ARG A 110 -24.19 5.09 -11.22
CA ARG A 110 -24.76 5.91 -10.12
C ARG A 110 -25.66 5.10 -9.19
N HIS A 111 -26.44 4.17 -9.72
CA HIS A 111 -27.26 3.27 -8.90
C HIS A 111 -26.41 2.24 -8.13
N GLU A 112 -25.30 1.79 -8.69
CA GLU A 112 -24.34 0.90 -8.02
C GLU A 112 -23.64 1.63 -6.87
N ALA A 113 -23.06 2.81 -7.13
CA ALA A 113 -22.43 3.65 -6.12
C ALA A 113 -23.39 4.01 -4.97
N LYS A 114 -24.64 4.38 -5.28
CA LYS A 114 -25.67 4.67 -4.27
C LYS A 114 -26.06 3.45 -3.42
N ARG A 115 -25.97 2.24 -3.97
CA ARG A 115 -26.23 1.00 -3.23
C ARG A 115 -25.06 0.61 -2.35
N ALA A 116 -23.83 0.84 -2.80
CA ALA A 116 -22.62 0.53 -2.05
C ALA A 116 -22.30 1.56 -0.95
N PHE A 117 -22.66 2.84 -1.16
CA PHE A 117 -22.33 3.92 -0.23
C PHE A 117 -22.80 3.71 1.23
N PRO A 118 -24.04 3.27 1.51
CA PRO A 118 -24.47 2.99 2.88
C PRO A 118 -23.65 1.89 3.57
N LEU A 119 -23.14 0.91 2.83
CA LEU A 119 -22.28 -0.14 3.37
C LEU A 119 -20.92 0.44 3.77
N LEU A 120 -20.36 1.33 2.94
CA LEU A 120 -19.12 2.04 3.27
C LEU A 120 -19.28 2.93 4.50
N ALA A 121 -20.36 3.73 4.55
CA ALA A 121 -20.65 4.59 5.70
C ALA A 121 -20.89 3.77 6.99
N GLY A 122 -21.57 2.63 6.89
CA GLY A 122 -21.73 1.70 8.00
C GLY A 122 -20.39 1.16 8.51
N ALA A 123 -19.51 0.73 7.60
CA ALA A 123 -18.19 0.20 7.94
C ALA A 123 -17.28 1.25 8.61
N LEU A 124 -17.39 2.53 8.22
CA LEU A 124 -16.70 3.62 8.92
C LEU A 124 -17.06 3.64 10.41
N GLU A 125 -18.35 3.60 10.73
CA GLU A 125 -18.81 3.69 12.13
C GLU A 125 -18.55 2.40 12.91
N SER A 126 -18.77 1.22 12.31
CA SER A 126 -18.65 -0.05 13.03
C SER A 126 -17.23 -0.60 13.12
N GLU A 127 -16.38 -0.32 12.13
CA GLU A 127 -15.05 -0.94 12.02
C GLU A 127 -13.89 0.04 12.23
N ILE A 128 -14.03 1.29 11.78
CA ILE A 128 -12.91 2.25 11.73
C ILE A 128 -12.93 3.24 12.90
N ALA A 129 -14.05 3.94 13.12
CA ALA A 129 -14.14 5.09 14.02
C ALA A 129 -13.68 4.82 15.46
N GLY A 130 -13.91 3.60 15.97
CA GLY A 130 -13.56 3.21 17.33
C GLY A 130 -12.24 2.47 17.49
N THR A 131 -11.58 2.07 16.39
CA THR A 131 -10.42 1.15 16.47
C THR A 131 -9.15 1.66 15.76
N SER A 132 -9.31 2.47 14.72
CA SER A 132 -8.18 3.02 13.96
C SER A 132 -7.55 4.25 14.63
N SER A 133 -6.39 4.69 14.11
CA SER A 133 -5.77 5.93 14.57
C SER A 133 -6.64 7.16 14.23
N ALA A 134 -6.46 8.25 14.97
CA ALA A 134 -7.28 9.45 14.79
C ALA A 134 -7.15 10.04 13.37
N GLU A 135 -5.96 9.96 12.78
CA GLU A 135 -5.64 10.44 11.44
C GLU A 135 -6.38 9.61 10.37
N VAL A 136 -6.37 8.28 10.51
CA VAL A 136 -7.10 7.37 9.63
C VAL A 136 -8.60 7.60 9.72
N VAL A 137 -9.13 7.77 10.94
CA VAL A 137 -10.55 8.04 11.16
C VAL A 137 -10.95 9.38 10.53
N ALA A 138 -10.10 10.41 10.64
CA ALA A 138 -10.36 11.72 10.03
C ALA A 138 -10.40 11.60 8.49
N ALA A 139 -9.39 11.01 7.87
CA ALA A 139 -9.35 10.81 6.42
C ALA A 139 -10.52 9.94 5.92
N ALA A 140 -10.90 8.89 6.66
CA ALA A 140 -12.02 8.03 6.31
C ALA A 140 -13.37 8.78 6.38
N ARG A 141 -13.55 9.68 7.35
CA ARG A 141 -14.75 10.55 7.47
C ARG A 141 -14.83 11.54 6.31
N GLU A 142 -13.73 12.21 6.02
CA GLU A 142 -13.63 13.15 4.90
C GLU A 142 -13.98 12.47 3.58
N LEU A 143 -13.41 11.27 3.34
CA LEU A 143 -13.74 10.48 2.16
C LEU A 143 -15.23 10.13 2.05
N VAL A 144 -15.85 9.64 3.14
CA VAL A 144 -17.27 9.30 3.15
C VAL A 144 -18.13 10.55 2.92
N GLU A 145 -17.76 11.69 3.49
CA GLU A 145 -18.44 12.95 3.25
C GLU A 145 -18.33 13.39 1.79
N CYS A 146 -17.12 13.39 1.22
CA CYS A 146 -16.87 13.74 -0.19
C CYS A 146 -17.69 12.86 -1.13
N ILE A 147 -17.68 11.54 -0.96
CA ILE A 147 -18.50 10.62 -1.77
C ILE A 147 -19.99 10.95 -1.61
N GLY A 148 -20.45 11.18 -0.38
CA GLY A 148 -21.85 11.49 -0.09
C GLY A 148 -22.32 12.81 -0.71
N GLN A 149 -21.46 13.83 -0.76
CA GLN A 149 -21.73 15.09 -1.47
C GLN A 149 -21.77 14.86 -2.99
N TYR A 150 -20.78 14.14 -3.52
CA TYR A 150 -20.67 13.83 -4.94
C TYR A 150 -21.91 13.09 -5.47
N LEU A 151 -22.36 12.04 -4.79
CA LEU A 151 -23.53 11.25 -5.19
C LEU A 151 -24.86 12.02 -5.15
N ARG A 152 -24.95 13.06 -4.31
CA ARG A 152 -26.08 14.00 -4.26
C ARG A 152 -26.12 14.96 -5.44
N GLY A 153 -25.07 15.00 -6.26
CA GLY A 153 -24.96 15.93 -7.39
C GLY A 153 -24.32 17.26 -7.01
N ASN A 154 -23.72 17.36 -5.82
CA ASN A 154 -22.86 18.48 -5.46
C ASN A 154 -21.48 18.20 -6.05
N THR A 155 -21.38 18.25 -7.39
CA THR A 155 -20.18 17.84 -8.14
C THR A 155 -18.98 18.75 -7.92
N VAL A 156 -19.16 19.90 -7.27
CA VAL A 156 -18.09 20.89 -7.05
C VAL A 156 -18.33 21.66 -5.76
N SER A 157 -18.39 20.98 -4.62
CA SER A 157 -17.91 21.67 -3.41
C SER A 157 -16.43 21.96 -3.69
N ALA A 158 -15.97 23.20 -3.48
CA ALA A 158 -14.62 23.67 -3.84
C ALA A 158 -13.46 22.96 -3.12
N TYR A 159 -13.72 21.82 -2.48
CA TYR A 159 -12.82 21.10 -1.60
C TYR A 159 -12.95 19.60 -1.90
N LEU A 160 -11.94 19.09 -2.61
CA LEU A 160 -11.57 17.67 -2.78
C LEU A 160 -12.49 16.76 -3.61
N HIS A 161 -11.98 16.27 -4.75
CA HIS A 161 -12.62 15.19 -5.52
C HIS A 161 -12.57 13.88 -4.71
N PRO A 162 -13.57 12.97 -4.78
CA PRO A 162 -13.54 11.71 -4.01
C PRO A 162 -12.27 10.88 -4.23
N ALA A 163 -11.68 10.92 -5.44
CA ALA A 163 -10.41 10.23 -5.71
C ALA A 163 -9.22 10.84 -4.94
N ASP A 164 -9.20 12.16 -4.74
CA ASP A 164 -8.18 12.84 -3.95
C ASP A 164 -8.32 12.44 -2.47
N ALA A 165 -9.54 12.44 -1.93
CA ALA A 165 -9.82 12.00 -0.57
C ALA A 165 -9.42 10.52 -0.31
N LEU A 166 -9.50 9.67 -1.35
CA LEU A 166 -9.03 8.29 -1.27
C LEU A 166 -7.50 8.20 -1.28
N ALA A 167 -6.82 9.08 -2.00
CA ALA A 167 -5.36 9.17 -1.96
C ALA A 167 -4.88 9.61 -0.57
N ASP A 168 -5.58 10.54 0.07
CA ASP A 168 -5.28 10.96 1.43
C ASP A 168 -5.51 9.81 2.43
N LEU A 169 -6.63 9.09 2.33
CA LEU A 169 -6.85 7.87 3.13
C LEU A 169 -5.75 6.81 2.89
N HIS A 170 -5.32 6.61 1.64
CA HIS A 170 -4.23 5.69 1.31
C HIS A 170 -2.94 6.08 2.02
N SER A 171 -2.60 7.37 2.00
CA SER A 171 -1.43 7.93 2.67
C SER A 171 -1.49 7.69 4.17
N GLU A 172 -2.61 8.02 4.81
CA GLU A 172 -2.79 7.86 6.26
C GLU A 172 -2.75 6.38 6.69
N LEU A 173 -3.31 5.47 5.90
CA LEU A 173 -3.22 4.03 6.14
C LEU A 173 -1.78 3.52 6.03
N TYR A 174 -0.97 4.12 5.16
CA TYR A 174 0.41 3.71 4.93
C TYR A 174 1.41 4.31 5.96
N ASP A 175 1.16 5.52 6.45
CA ASP A 175 2.11 6.28 7.29
C ASP A 175 1.98 6.04 8.80
N GLN A 176 1.06 5.18 9.23
CA GLN A 176 0.80 4.81 10.65
C GLN A 176 2.05 4.40 11.46
N SER A 177 3.11 3.94 10.77
CA SER A 177 4.38 3.53 11.38
C SER A 177 5.21 4.67 12.02
N ALA A 178 4.91 5.94 11.70
CA ALA A 178 5.52 7.11 12.33
C ALA A 178 4.77 7.55 13.61
N SER A 179 3.44 7.44 13.61
CA SER A 179 2.56 7.87 14.71
C SER A 179 2.68 6.95 15.94
N ALA A 180 2.90 5.65 15.73
CA ALA A 180 3.14 4.69 16.82
C ALA A 180 4.43 5.01 17.63
N ARG A 181 5.51 5.42 16.96
CA ARG A 181 6.80 5.73 17.63
C ARG A 181 6.77 7.04 18.41
N ARG A 182 5.94 8.00 18.01
CA ARG A 182 5.77 9.27 18.75
C ARG A 182 5.01 9.08 20.07
N ARG A 183 4.10 8.11 20.14
CA ARG A 183 3.38 7.79 21.38
C ARG A 183 4.22 6.99 22.38
N GLU A 184 5.14 6.13 21.92
CA GLU A 184 6.12 5.47 22.80
C GLU A 184 7.20 6.42 23.36
N GLY A 185 7.50 7.52 22.66
CA GLY A 185 8.46 8.54 23.11
C GLY A 185 7.91 9.56 24.11
N SER A 186 6.59 9.57 24.36
CA SER A 186 5.90 10.55 25.21
C SER A 186 5.09 9.88 26.32
N GLY A 187 5.65 8.84 26.94
CA GLY A 187 5.21 8.39 28.26
C GLY A 187 5.68 9.38 29.33
N PRO A 188 4.85 9.73 30.34
CA PRO A 188 5.31 10.52 31.47
C PRO A 188 6.47 9.78 32.14
N ARG A 189 7.64 10.41 32.21
CA ARG A 189 8.73 9.94 33.07
C ARG A 189 8.22 10.02 34.50
N VAL A 190 7.67 8.92 35.01
CA VAL A 190 7.42 8.74 36.44
C VAL A 190 8.79 8.73 37.08
N ARG A 191 9.19 9.90 37.56
CA ARG A 191 10.39 10.14 38.33
C ARG A 191 10.15 9.50 39.70
N THR A 192 10.37 8.20 39.82
CA THR A 192 10.50 7.54 41.12
C THR A 192 11.85 7.91 41.71
N ASP A 193 11.96 9.14 42.22
CA ASP A 193 13.03 9.49 43.14
C ASP A 193 12.66 8.91 44.51
N ARG A 194 13.12 7.67 44.74
CA ARG A 194 13.16 7.03 46.04
C ARG A 194 14.63 7.01 46.49
N ALA A 195 14.99 7.84 47.47
CA ALA A 195 15.92 7.50 48.57
C ALA A 195 16.29 8.71 49.44
N GLY A 196 16.37 8.49 50.76
CA GLY A 196 16.98 9.37 51.78
C GLY A 196 15.94 10.09 52.64
N ALA A 197 15.35 9.52 53.70
CA ALA A 197 15.97 9.11 54.97
C ALA A 197 16.87 10.19 55.58
N VAL A 198 16.33 10.97 56.52
CA VAL A 198 17.07 11.51 57.67
C VAL A 198 16.12 11.54 58.88
N ASN A 199 16.55 10.90 59.96
CA ASN A 199 15.95 10.89 61.29
C ASN A 199 16.19 12.23 62.02
N ASP A 200 15.63 12.29 63.24
CA ASP A 200 16.07 13.05 64.40
C ASP A 200 15.47 14.44 64.70
N GLU A 201 14.65 14.41 65.75
CA GLU A 201 14.98 14.97 67.09
C GLU A 201 14.97 16.50 67.26
N SER A 202 13.97 16.98 68.00
CA SER A 202 13.96 18.09 68.99
C SER A 202 12.48 18.34 69.37
N ALA A 203 11.95 17.94 70.53
CA ALA A 203 12.13 18.54 71.86
C ALA A 203 11.79 20.04 71.90
N ASP A 204 10.50 20.39 72.07
CA ASP A 204 9.93 20.99 73.29
C ASP A 204 8.39 21.10 73.18
#